data_AF-A0A842S8A5-F1
#
_entry.id   AF-A0A842S8A5-F1
#
_cell.length_a   1.000
_cell.length_b   1.000
_cell.length_c   1.000
_cell.angle_alpha   90.00
_cell.angle_beta   90.00
_cell.angle_gamma   90.00
#
_symmetry.space_group_name_H-M   'P 1'
#
loop_
_entity.id
_entity.type
_entity.pdbx_description
1 polymer ?
#
loop_
_entity_poly.entity_id
_entity_poly.type
_entity_poly.pdbx_seq_one_letter_code
_entity_poly.pdbx_strand_id
1 'polypeptide(L)'
;MGSTFREAITFLDQLGIYEVVLPFLLVFTTVYAILEKSKIFGVETVNDIEMTRKNLNSMFAFVTAFLVVASTQMVSAINEAVANIALLMLLGVCFLLLVGVFHTGEEEFKLEGVYLGIFSVIMFVGTILIFLNAIKTEDGTPWLLYFWQWIVDHIDSGAFGALLLTLFMVGMMMYITSSPGSGILGMNKKEDE
;
A
#
# COMPACT_ATOMS: atom_id res chain seq x y z
N MET A 1 -10.26 40.12 20.04
CA MET A 1 -9.83 40.31 18.63
C MET A 1 -9.14 39.02 18.22
N GLY A 2 -9.76 38.24 17.32
CA GLY A 2 -9.08 37.09 16.75
C GLY A 2 -7.80 37.55 16.08
N SER A 3 -6.73 36.77 16.18
CA SER A 3 -5.53 37.01 15.39
C SER A 3 -5.92 37.07 13.92
N THR A 4 -5.51 38.14 13.21
CA THR A 4 -5.75 38.32 11.76
C THR A 4 -5.29 37.11 10.94
N PHE A 5 -4.30 36.37 11.44
CA PHE A 5 -3.85 35.12 10.85
C PHE A 5 -4.88 33.98 10.98
N ARG A 6 -5.58 33.87 12.11
CA ARG A 6 -6.64 32.88 12.29
C ARG A 6 -7.81 33.18 11.34
N GLU A 7 -8.20 34.44 11.21
CA GLU A 7 -9.25 34.85 10.25
C GLU A 7 -8.86 34.54 8.81
N ALA A 8 -7.60 34.76 8.43
CA ALA A 8 -7.11 34.38 7.11
C ALA A 8 -7.20 32.85 6.89
N ILE A 9 -6.80 32.03 7.86
CA ILE A 9 -6.91 30.56 7.75
C ILE A 9 -8.38 30.14 7.63
N THR A 10 -9.26 30.65 8.49
CA THR A 10 -10.70 30.34 8.43
C THR A 10 -11.31 30.76 7.09
N PHE A 11 -10.87 31.88 6.52
CA PHE A 11 -11.31 32.32 5.20
C PHE A 11 -10.85 31.36 4.09
N LEU A 12 -9.59 30.91 4.10
CA LEU A 12 -9.09 29.94 3.12
C LEU A 12 -9.80 28.58 3.23
N ASP A 13 -10.12 28.18 4.46
CA ASP A 13 -10.88 26.97 4.76
C ASP A 13 -12.32 27.05 4.24
N GLN A 14 -13.02 28.15 4.50
CA GLN A 14 -14.37 28.41 3.98
C GLN A 14 -14.43 28.54 2.46
N LEU A 15 -13.35 29.03 1.83
CA LEU A 15 -13.22 29.02 0.38
C LEU A 15 -13.01 27.61 -0.21
N GLY A 16 -12.80 26.59 0.63
CA GLY A 16 -12.53 25.22 0.20
C GLY A 16 -11.11 25.03 -0.35
N ILE A 17 -10.15 25.91 -0.05
CA ILE A 17 -8.79 25.78 -0.57
C ILE A 17 -8.14 24.49 -0.08
N TYR A 18 -8.35 24.13 1.19
CA TYR A 18 -7.80 22.90 1.74
C TYR A 18 -8.51 21.65 1.22
N GLU A 19 -9.82 21.72 0.99
CA GLU A 19 -10.61 20.59 0.53
C GLU A 19 -10.53 20.37 -0.98
N VAL A 20 -10.28 21.41 -1.78
CA VAL A 20 -10.31 21.35 -3.25
C VAL A 20 -8.92 21.52 -3.85
N VAL A 21 -8.20 22.57 -3.46
CA VAL A 21 -6.93 22.95 -4.13
C VAL A 21 -5.78 22.02 -3.73
N LEU A 22 -5.66 21.66 -2.45
CA LEU A 22 -4.63 20.71 -2.00
C LEU A 22 -4.72 19.35 -2.72
N PRO A 23 -5.87 18.64 -2.71
CA PRO A 23 -5.99 17.36 -3.40
C PRO A 23 -5.88 17.52 -4.92
N PHE A 24 -6.35 18.64 -5.50
CA PHE A 24 -6.11 18.96 -6.91
C PHE A 24 -4.61 18.95 -7.25
N LEU A 25 -3.81 19.69 -6.49
CA LEU A 25 -2.36 19.79 -6.72
C LEU A 25 -1.68 18.44 -6.50
N LEU A 26 -2.12 17.66 -5.51
CA LEU A 26 -1.59 16.33 -5.25
C LEU A 26 -1.83 15.37 -6.42
N VAL A 27 -3.06 15.31 -6.92
CA VAL A 27 -3.41 14.44 -8.05
C VAL A 27 -2.73 14.92 -9.33
N PHE A 28 -2.77 16.23 -9.61
CA PHE A 28 -2.11 16.83 -10.77
C PHE A 28 -0.62 16.48 -10.80
N THR A 29 0.10 16.73 -9.70
CA THR A 29 1.55 16.49 -9.63
C THR A 29 1.89 15.01 -9.72
N THR A 30 1.10 14.14 -9.08
CA THR A 30 1.30 12.69 -9.12
C THR A 30 1.10 12.14 -10.53
N VAL A 31 -0.04 12.47 -11.18
CA VAL A 31 -0.32 12.03 -12.54
C VAL A 31 0.72 12.60 -13.51
N TYR A 32 1.03 13.90 -13.41
CA TYR A 32 2.05 14.55 -14.23
C TYR A 32 3.42 13.86 -14.09
N ALA A 33 3.86 13.59 -12.86
CA ALA A 33 5.14 12.93 -12.59
C ALA A 33 5.18 11.49 -13.14
N ILE A 34 4.07 10.73 -13.02
CA ILE A 34 3.96 9.39 -13.60
C ILE A 34 4.06 9.46 -15.13
N LEU A 35 3.38 10.40 -15.79
CA LEU A 35 3.43 10.58 -17.24
C LEU A 35 4.82 11.02 -17.72
N GLU A 36 5.49 11.92 -16.98
CA GLU A 36 6.84 12.36 -17.30
C GLU A 36 7.87 11.24 -17.13
N LYS A 37 7.73 10.39 -16.11
CA LYS A 37 8.65 9.27 -15.89
C LYS A 37 8.39 8.09 -16.82
N SER A 38 7.12 7.81 -17.16
CA SER A 38 6.74 6.71 -18.04
C SER A 38 6.92 7.02 -19.52
N LYS A 39 7.00 8.31 -19.90
CA LYS A 39 7.09 8.76 -21.30
C LYS A 39 5.95 8.23 -22.19
N ILE A 40 4.75 8.04 -21.63
CA ILE A 40 3.63 7.37 -22.32
C ILE A 40 3.17 8.08 -23.60
N PHE A 41 3.25 9.42 -23.62
CA PHE A 41 2.93 10.21 -24.81
C PHE A 41 4.13 10.43 -25.75
N GLY A 42 5.21 9.68 -25.53
CA GLY A 42 6.43 9.74 -26.30
C GLY A 42 7.37 10.88 -25.90
N VAL A 43 8.45 10.98 -26.66
CA VAL A 43 9.47 12.02 -26.55
C VAL A 43 9.50 12.87 -27.82
N GLU A 44 9.98 14.08 -27.69
CA GLU A 44 10.24 15.03 -28.77
C GLU A 44 11.72 15.43 -28.69
N THR A 45 12.40 15.41 -29.83
CA THR A 45 13.79 15.81 -29.93
C THR A 45 13.85 17.31 -30.19
N VAL A 46 14.29 18.07 -29.19
CA VAL A 46 14.52 19.51 -29.33
C VAL A 46 16.01 19.74 -29.11
N ASN A 47 16.71 20.27 -30.12
CA ASN A 47 18.16 20.51 -30.08
C ASN A 47 18.99 19.27 -29.69
N ASP A 48 18.74 18.12 -30.34
CA ASP A 48 19.42 16.84 -30.08
C ASP A 48 19.26 16.27 -28.65
N ILE A 49 18.35 16.84 -27.85
CA ILE A 49 18.00 16.34 -26.51
C ILE A 49 16.60 15.74 -26.56
N GLU A 50 16.47 14.47 -26.18
CA GLU A 50 15.18 13.81 -26.02
C GLU A 50 14.46 14.35 -24.78
N MET A 51 13.35 15.04 -24.99
CA MET A 51 12.49 15.56 -23.93
C MET A 51 11.10 14.94 -23.99
N THR A 52 10.45 14.75 -22.85
CA THR A 52 9.04 14.34 -22.84
C THR A 52 8.14 15.46 -23.35
N ARG A 53 6.99 15.10 -23.90
CA ARG A 53 5.97 16.06 -24.33
C ARG A 53 5.25 16.69 -23.13
N LYS A 54 5.94 17.62 -22.44
CA LYS A 54 5.46 18.24 -21.19
C LYS A 54 4.08 18.90 -21.34
N ASN A 55 3.81 19.53 -22.47
CA ASN A 55 2.50 20.17 -22.71
C ASN A 55 1.34 19.16 -22.68
N LEU A 56 1.53 17.99 -23.30
CA LEU A 56 0.52 16.92 -23.30
C LEU A 56 0.37 16.30 -21.90
N ASN A 57 1.49 16.01 -21.24
CA ASN A 57 1.50 15.49 -19.87
C ASN A 57 0.74 16.44 -18.93
N SER A 58 1.02 17.75 -19.00
CA SER A 58 0.37 18.77 -18.18
C SER A 58 -1.12 18.87 -18.46
N MET A 59 -1.54 18.91 -19.73
CA MET A 59 -2.97 18.97 -20.07
C MET A 59 -3.73 17.74 -19.59
N PHE A 60 -3.19 16.55 -19.79
CA PHE A 60 -3.83 15.31 -19.34
C PHE A 60 -3.92 15.24 -17.81
N ALA A 61 -2.82 15.55 -17.10
CA ALA A 61 -2.79 15.55 -15.65
C ALA A 61 -3.76 16.59 -15.06
N PHE A 62 -3.87 17.76 -15.70
CA PHE A 62 -4.80 18.82 -15.30
C PHE A 62 -6.25 18.36 -15.41
N VAL A 63 -6.65 17.80 -16.56
CA VAL A 63 -8.01 17.27 -16.76
C VAL A 63 -8.30 16.14 -15.77
N THR A 64 -7.36 15.22 -15.56
CA THR A 64 -7.50 14.13 -14.59
C THR A 64 -7.71 14.65 -13.17
N ALA A 65 -6.92 15.63 -12.75
CA ALA A 65 -7.05 16.23 -11.43
C ALA A 65 -8.39 16.94 -11.24
N PHE A 66 -8.91 17.64 -12.26
CA PHE A 66 -10.25 18.24 -12.20
C PHE A 66 -11.36 17.19 -12.09
N LEU A 67 -11.26 16.08 -12.84
CA LEU A 67 -12.25 15.00 -12.76
C LEU A 67 -12.29 14.36 -11.38
N VAL A 68 -11.13 14.15 -10.76
CA VAL A 68 -11.04 13.59 -9.41
C VAL A 68 -11.63 14.55 -8.38
N VAL A 69 -11.31 15.85 -8.48
CA VAL A 69 -11.76 16.87 -7.52
C VAL A 69 -13.26 17.16 -7.63
N ALA A 70 -13.85 16.97 -8.81
CA ALA A 70 -15.29 17.06 -8.98
C ALA A 70 -16.07 16.03 -8.14
N SER A 71 -15.44 14.94 -7.72
CA SER A 71 -16.03 13.97 -6.80
C SER A 71 -15.59 14.24 -5.36
N THR A 72 -16.51 14.82 -4.57
CA THR A 72 -16.29 15.08 -3.14
C THR A 72 -15.96 13.81 -2.35
N GLN A 73 -16.50 12.66 -2.75
CA GLN A 73 -16.19 11.37 -2.16
C GLN A 73 -14.76 10.92 -2.43
N MET A 74 -14.26 11.08 -3.67
CA MET A 74 -12.87 10.74 -4.02
C MET A 74 -11.90 11.65 -3.27
N VAL A 75 -12.20 12.95 -3.20
CA VAL A 75 -11.41 13.93 -2.47
C VAL A 75 -11.31 13.58 -0.98
N SER A 76 -12.44 13.24 -0.35
CA SER A 76 -12.48 12.82 1.05
C SER A 76 -11.65 11.56 1.28
N ALA A 77 -11.78 10.56 0.40
CA ALA A 77 -11.00 9.32 0.49
C ALA A 77 -9.49 9.57 0.33
N ILE A 78 -9.08 10.45 -0.60
CA ILE A 78 -7.67 10.83 -0.78
C ILE A 78 -7.14 11.52 0.47
N ASN A 79 -7.87 12.49 1.03
CA ASN A 79 -7.43 13.21 2.23
C ASN A 79 -7.29 12.26 3.44
N GLU A 80 -8.26 11.36 3.63
CA GLU A 80 -8.23 10.34 4.68
C GLU A 80 -7.04 9.38 4.48
N ALA A 81 -6.81 8.90 3.25
CA ALA A 81 -5.70 8.01 2.93
C ALA A 81 -4.33 8.70 3.13
N VAL A 82 -4.16 9.94 2.66
CA VAL A 82 -2.91 10.69 2.78
C VAL A 82 -2.57 10.95 4.25
N ALA A 83 -3.55 11.34 5.07
CA ALA A 83 -3.35 11.54 6.50
C ALA A 83 -2.87 10.26 7.19
N ASN A 84 -3.50 9.13 6.88
CA ASN A 84 -3.13 7.83 7.41
C ASN A 84 -1.76 7.35 6.91
N ILE A 85 -1.42 7.57 5.64
CA ILE A 85 -0.08 7.26 5.09
C ILE A 85 0.99 8.12 5.77
N ALA A 86 0.74 9.41 5.99
CA ALA A 86 1.66 10.29 6.70
C ALA A 86 1.90 9.81 8.14
N LEU A 87 0.85 9.37 8.82
CA LEU A 87 0.95 8.77 10.15
C LEU A 87 1.73 7.44 10.13
N LEU A 88 1.50 6.59 9.12
CA LEU A 88 2.25 5.36 8.93
C LEU A 88 3.73 5.63 8.65
N MET A 89 4.07 6.62 7.83
CA MET A 89 5.44 7.05 7.59
C MET A 89 6.10 7.56 8.87
N LEU A 90 5.39 8.36 9.67
CA LEU A 90 5.88 8.82 10.97
C LEU A 90 6.17 7.63 11.90
N LEU A 91 5.28 6.65 11.96
CA LEU A 91 5.49 5.41 12.71
C LEU A 91 6.72 4.67 12.19
N GLY A 92 6.88 4.55 10.87
CA GLY A 92 8.06 3.96 10.24
C GLY A 92 9.36 4.67 10.64
N VAL A 93 9.37 6.01 10.64
CA VAL A 93 10.52 6.80 11.12
C VAL A 93 10.77 6.57 12.61
N CYS A 94 9.73 6.60 13.45
CA CYS A 94 9.86 6.30 14.88
C CYS A 94 10.41 4.89 15.14
N PHE A 95 9.97 3.90 14.36
CA PHE A 95 10.50 2.55 14.41
C PHE A 95 11.98 2.50 14.03
N LEU A 96 12.37 3.15 12.93
CA LEU A 96 13.78 3.24 12.51
C LEU A 96 14.64 3.95 13.58
N LEU A 97 14.12 4.99 14.23
CA LEU A 97 14.80 5.66 15.33
C LEU A 97 14.98 4.73 16.54
N LEU A 98 13.95 3.98 16.92
CA LEU A 98 14.04 3.00 18.01
C LEU A 98 15.09 1.93 17.71
N VAL A 99 15.05 1.35 16.51
CA VAL A 99 16.03 0.35 16.08
C VAL A 99 17.44 0.96 16.02
N GLY A 100 17.56 2.19 15.52
CA GLY A 100 18.82 2.93 15.47
C GLY A 100 19.43 3.24 16.84
N VAL A 101 18.61 3.47 17.88
CA VAL A 101 19.08 3.63 19.27
C VAL A 101 19.70 2.35 19.83
N PHE A 102 19.25 1.17 19.37
CA PHE A 102 19.85 -0.11 19.75
C PHE A 102 21.08 -0.49 18.90
N HIS A 103 21.39 0.27 17.85
CA HIS A 103 22.60 0.06 17.04
C HIS A 103 23.83 0.62 17.77
N THR A 104 24.74 -0.27 18.14
CA THR A 104 26.00 0.08 18.82
C THR A 104 27.15 -0.10 17.83
N GLY A 105 27.67 1.00 17.26
CA GLY A 105 29.00 1.05 16.65
C GLY A 105 29.09 1.47 15.17
N GLU A 106 29.95 2.47 14.95
CA GLU A 106 30.77 2.96 13.81
C GLU A 106 30.41 2.71 12.32
N GLU A 107 29.51 1.79 11.97
CA GLU A 107 29.09 1.55 10.57
C GLU A 107 27.64 1.98 10.32
N GLU A 108 27.36 2.43 9.09
CA GLU A 108 26.02 2.80 8.63
C GLU A 108 25.03 1.67 8.92
N PHE A 109 24.01 1.95 9.72
CA PHE A 109 22.99 0.98 10.06
C PHE A 109 22.20 0.56 8.81
N LYS A 110 22.59 -0.57 8.22
CA LYS A 110 21.85 -1.25 7.17
C LYS A 110 21.00 -2.33 7.82
N LEU A 111 19.68 -2.14 7.76
CA LEU A 111 18.72 -3.20 8.04
C LEU A 111 18.90 -4.30 6.97
N GLU A 112 19.78 -5.26 7.20
CA GLU A 112 19.96 -6.40 6.30
C GLU A 112 19.06 -7.58 6.68
N GLY A 113 18.57 -8.28 5.65
CA GLY A 113 17.91 -9.58 5.79
C GLY A 113 16.42 -9.54 6.13
N VAL A 114 16.01 -10.46 7.02
CA VAL A 114 14.60 -10.82 7.26
C VAL A 114 13.80 -9.69 7.91
N TYR A 115 14.42 -8.87 8.76
CA TYR A 115 13.72 -7.78 9.46
C TYR A 115 13.32 -6.64 8.52
N LEU A 116 14.14 -6.28 7.54
CA LEU A 116 13.75 -5.30 6.51
C LEU A 116 12.65 -5.87 5.60
N GLY A 117 12.71 -7.16 5.28
CA GLY A 117 11.65 -7.86 4.55
C GLY A 117 10.32 -7.83 5.29
N ILE A 118 10.30 -8.21 6.57
CA ILE A 118 9.10 -8.18 7.42
C ILE A 118 8.59 -6.74 7.56
N PHE A 119 9.46 -5.77 7.83
CA PHE A 119 9.08 -4.36 7.95
C PHE A 119 8.48 -3.83 6.64
N SER A 120 9.10 -4.11 5.49
CA SER A 120 8.59 -3.72 4.18
C SER A 120 7.21 -4.34 3.90
N VAL A 121 7.01 -5.61 4.23
CA VAL A 121 5.70 -6.28 4.10
C VAL A 121 4.66 -5.65 5.03
N ILE A 122 4.99 -5.38 6.28
CA ILE A 122 4.07 -4.73 7.23
C ILE A 122 3.68 -3.34 6.74
N MET A 123 4.63 -2.54 6.25
CA MET A 123 4.36 -1.20 5.71
C MET A 123 3.52 -1.25 4.44
N PHE A 124 3.78 -2.23 3.57
CA PHE A 124 3.00 -2.44 2.35
C PHE A 124 1.56 -2.87 2.66
N VAL A 125 1.40 -3.88 3.53
CA VAL A 125 0.08 -4.35 4.01
C VAL A 125 -0.65 -3.22 4.73
N GLY A 126 0.02 -2.48 5.62
CA GLY A 126 -0.55 -1.32 6.31
C GLY A 126 -1.05 -0.26 5.34
N THR A 127 -0.28 0.05 4.29
CA THR A 127 -0.70 0.98 3.23
C THR A 127 -1.95 0.48 2.51
N ILE A 128 -1.98 -0.80 2.12
CA ILE A 128 -3.15 -1.42 1.47
C ILE A 128 -4.38 -1.35 2.39
N LEU A 129 -4.23 -1.70 3.66
CA LEU A 129 -5.33 -1.66 4.65
C LEU A 129 -5.86 -0.24 4.85
N ILE A 130 -4.99 0.77 4.87
CA ILE A 130 -5.37 2.18 4.94
C ILE A 130 -6.22 2.56 3.73
N PHE A 131 -5.80 2.19 2.52
CA PHE A 131 -6.57 2.46 1.30
C PHE A 131 -7.93 1.75 1.31
N LEU A 132 -7.96 0.47 1.69
CA LEU A 132 -9.21 -0.31 1.81
C LEU A 132 -10.14 0.27 2.88
N ASN A 133 -9.61 0.87 3.94
CA ASN A 133 -10.44 1.52 4.96
C ASN A 133 -10.93 2.91 4.52
N ALA A 134 -10.11 3.67 3.80
CA ALA A 134 -10.43 5.01 3.34
C ALA A 134 -11.49 5.02 2.22
N ILE A 135 -11.52 3.99 1.36
CA ILE A 135 -12.55 3.84 0.35
C ILE A 135 -13.81 3.29 1.02
N LYS A 136 -14.90 4.06 0.98
CA LYS A 136 -16.22 3.67 1.50
C LYS A 136 -17.14 3.27 0.34
N THR A 137 -17.97 2.26 0.55
CA THR A 137 -19.00 1.81 -0.41
C THR A 137 -20.18 2.79 -0.38
N GLU A 138 -21.12 2.69 -1.32
CA GLU A 138 -22.32 3.54 -1.39
C GLU A 138 -23.12 3.56 -0.07
N ASP A 139 -23.07 2.47 0.70
CA ASP A 139 -23.71 2.32 2.02
C ASP A 139 -22.90 2.92 3.19
N GLY A 140 -21.75 3.56 2.91
CA GLY A 140 -20.88 4.17 3.91
C GLY A 140 -19.97 3.19 4.65
N THR A 141 -20.06 1.88 4.37
CA THR A 141 -19.18 0.86 4.94
C THR A 141 -17.79 0.90 4.30
N PRO A 142 -16.70 0.88 5.09
CA PRO A 142 -15.34 0.75 4.55
C PRO A 142 -15.21 -0.52 3.69
N TRP A 143 -14.52 -0.42 2.56
CA TRP A 143 -14.22 -1.57 1.69
C TRP A 143 -13.48 -2.68 2.42
N LEU A 144 -12.68 -2.32 3.43
CA LEU A 144 -12.04 -3.27 4.32
C LEU A 144 -13.06 -4.21 4.98
N LEU A 145 -14.18 -3.67 5.46
CA LEU A 145 -15.19 -4.43 6.18
C LEU A 145 -16.04 -5.27 5.22
N TYR A 146 -16.34 -4.74 4.03
CA TYR A 146 -16.98 -5.49 2.95
C TYR A 146 -16.12 -6.68 2.51
N PHE A 147 -14.83 -6.45 2.26
CA PHE A 147 -13.88 -7.50 1.88
C PHE A 147 -13.70 -8.53 3.01
N TRP A 148 -13.62 -8.06 4.25
CA TRP A 148 -13.54 -8.93 5.42
C TRP A 148 -14.78 -9.81 5.56
N GLN A 149 -15.98 -9.24 5.42
CA GLN A 149 -17.23 -9.99 5.43
C GLN A 149 -17.28 -10.99 4.27
N TRP A 150 -16.91 -10.60 3.06
CA TRP A 150 -16.85 -11.52 1.91
C TRP A 150 -15.91 -12.71 2.16
N ILE A 151 -14.73 -12.46 2.74
CA ILE A 151 -13.78 -13.51 3.14
C ILE A 151 -14.40 -14.41 4.20
N VAL A 152 -14.93 -13.83 5.28
CA VAL A 152 -15.53 -14.58 6.38
C VAL A 152 -16.69 -15.42 5.84
N ASP A 153 -17.61 -14.87 5.07
CA ASP A 153 -18.77 -15.60 4.54
C ASP A 153 -18.36 -16.75 3.60
N HIS A 154 -17.27 -16.62 2.84
CA HIS A 154 -16.76 -17.70 1.98
C HIS A 154 -15.97 -18.76 2.78
N ILE A 155 -15.24 -18.36 3.82
CA ILE A 155 -14.46 -19.24 4.70
C ILE A 155 -15.35 -19.96 5.72
N ASP A 156 -16.44 -19.32 6.16
CA ASP A 156 -17.43 -19.85 7.10
C ASP A 156 -18.48 -20.73 6.40
N SER A 157 -18.35 -20.89 5.07
CA SER A 157 -19.00 -21.99 4.38
C SER A 157 -18.52 -23.29 5.02
N GLY A 158 -19.46 -24.11 5.54
CA GLY A 158 -19.12 -25.36 6.22
C GLY A 158 -18.22 -26.30 5.40
N ALA A 159 -18.16 -26.11 4.08
CA ALA A 159 -17.24 -26.77 3.17
C ALA A 159 -15.77 -26.37 3.39
N PHE A 160 -15.46 -25.08 3.58
CA PHE A 160 -14.09 -24.63 3.82
C PHE A 160 -13.64 -24.99 5.24
N GLY A 161 -14.54 -24.91 6.23
CA GLY A 161 -14.30 -25.44 7.58
C GLY A 161 -13.99 -26.93 7.59
N ALA A 162 -14.77 -27.75 6.87
CA ALA A 162 -14.53 -29.19 6.73
C ALA A 162 -13.22 -29.50 6.00
N LEU A 163 -12.88 -28.73 4.96
CA LEU A 163 -11.64 -28.89 4.20
C LEU A 163 -10.42 -28.52 5.05
N LEU A 164 -10.48 -27.41 5.79
CA LEU A 164 -9.40 -26.98 6.68
C LEU A 164 -9.19 -27.96 7.83
N LEU A 165 -10.28 -28.48 8.42
CA LEU A 165 -10.22 -29.51 9.46
C LEU A 165 -9.65 -30.83 8.93
N THR A 166 -10.01 -31.23 7.70
CA THR A 166 -9.43 -32.40 7.04
C THR A 166 -7.94 -32.23 6.78
N LEU A 167 -7.52 -31.07 6.25
CA LEU A 167 -6.13 -30.77 5.95
C LEU A 167 -5.30 -30.67 7.24
N PHE A 168 -5.87 -30.10 8.30
CA PHE A 168 -5.30 -30.10 9.63
C PHE A 168 -5.16 -31.52 10.21
N MET A 169 -6.17 -32.39 10.07
CA MET A 169 -6.06 -33.79 10.49
C MET A 169 -4.99 -34.55 9.71
N VAL A 170 -4.90 -34.36 8.39
CA VAL A 170 -3.87 -35.00 7.56
C VAL A 170 -2.48 -34.47 7.91
N GLY A 171 -2.36 -33.16 8.15
CA GLY A 171 -1.12 -32.52 8.61
C GLY A 171 -0.68 -33.04 9.98
N MET A 172 -1.62 -33.18 10.93
CA MET A 172 -1.38 -33.79 12.24
C MET A 172 -0.99 -35.26 12.11
N MET A 173 -1.67 -36.03 11.26
CA MET A 173 -1.31 -37.42 11.00
C MET A 173 0.10 -37.51 10.44
N MET A 174 0.46 -36.68 9.45
CA MET A 174 1.81 -36.62 8.90
C MET A 174 2.82 -36.19 9.97
N TYR A 175 2.54 -35.17 10.78
CA TYR A 175 3.46 -34.71 11.83
C TYR A 175 3.69 -35.77 12.91
N ILE A 176 2.63 -36.49 13.32
CA ILE A 176 2.71 -37.56 14.32
C ILE A 176 3.40 -38.81 13.74
N THR A 177 3.14 -39.16 12.48
CA THR A 177 3.85 -40.27 11.80
C THR A 177 5.28 -39.90 11.39
N SER A 178 5.60 -38.61 11.30
CA SER A 178 6.95 -38.08 11.12
C SER A 178 7.67 -37.97 12.47
N SER A 179 7.89 -39.11 13.13
CA SER A 179 8.87 -39.21 14.22
C SER A 179 10.28 -39.40 13.64
N PRO A 180 11.38 -38.91 14.27
CA PRO A 180 12.68 -38.77 13.64
C PRO A 180 13.33 -40.14 13.44
N GLY A 181 13.19 -40.68 12.24
CA GLY A 181 13.73 -41.98 11.85
C GLY A 181 14.21 -41.93 10.41
N SER A 182 15.15 -41.03 10.12
CA SER A 182 16.01 -41.14 8.93
C SER A 182 16.81 -42.44 9.04
N GLY A 183 16.26 -43.51 8.50
CA GLY A 183 16.88 -44.81 8.49
C GLY A 183 16.21 -45.72 7.48
N ILE A 184 16.88 -45.89 6.35
CA ILE A 184 16.77 -47.03 5.42
C ILE A 184 15.64 -46.93 4.39
N LEU A 185 15.96 -46.34 3.24
CA LEU A 185 15.64 -46.92 1.93
C LEU A 185 16.86 -46.76 1.01
N GLY A 186 17.94 -47.45 1.38
CA GLY A 186 18.93 -47.92 0.42
C GLY A 186 18.51 -49.31 0.00
N MET A 187 18.07 -49.48 -1.24
CA MET A 187 18.19 -50.71 -2.04
C MET A 187 17.63 -50.42 -3.44
N ASN A 188 18.51 -50.13 -4.39
CA ASN A 188 18.25 -50.42 -5.78
C ASN A 188 19.46 -51.17 -6.35
N LYS A 189 19.44 -52.49 -6.17
CA LYS A 189 20.28 -53.45 -6.89
C LYS A 189 19.36 -54.53 -7.45
N LYS A 190 19.14 -54.49 -8.75
CA LYS A 190 18.81 -55.60 -9.66
C LYS A 190 19.40 -55.15 -11.00
N GLU A 191 20.56 -55.63 -11.46
CA GLU A 191 20.79 -56.98 -12.04
C GLU A 191 19.60 -57.43 -12.88
N ASP A 192 19.73 -57.28 -14.20
CA ASP A 192 19.20 -58.17 -15.23
C ASP A 192 20.09 -58.03 -16.49
N GLU A 193 20.21 -59.14 -17.21
CA GLU A 193 21.23 -59.59 -18.18
C GLU A 193 21.43 -58.76 -19.47
#